data_AF-A0A4D4KLW7-F1
#
_entry.id   AF-A0A4D4KLW7-F1
#
_cell.length_a   1.000
_cell.length_b   1.000
_cell.length_c   1.000
_cell.angle_alpha   90.00
_cell.angle_beta   90.00
_cell.angle_gamma   90.00
#
_symmetry.space_group_name_H-M   'P 1'
#
loop_
_entity.id
_entity.type
_entity.pdbx_description
1 polymer ?
#
loop_
_entity_poly.entity_id
_entity_poly.type
_entity_poly.pdbx_seq_one_letter_code
_entity_poly.pdbx_strand_id
1 'polypeptide(L)'
;MEIIDAHLHLPRPWSQWKHGDEAFLDLQTELLLGQMDAAGVDAAVIISDPHAAPAHWCTAATARHPDRLATVLVYDETAPDITDQIASARKTPGVLGLRITTAWPRATSSVCGRAPTTACSAQPNNTAYPYAS
;
A
#
# COMPACT_ATOMS: atom_id res chain seq x y z
N MET A 1 9.10 -23.08 -15.07
CA MET A 1 7.82 -22.90 -14.37
C MET A 1 7.79 -21.45 -13.96
N GLU A 2 6.70 -20.74 -14.23
CA GLU A 2 6.54 -19.36 -13.78
C GLU A 2 6.20 -19.35 -12.27
N ILE A 3 6.95 -18.58 -11.49
CA ILE A 3 6.72 -18.35 -10.06
C ILE A 3 6.15 -16.95 -9.89
N ILE A 4 4.92 -16.87 -9.37
CA ILE A 4 4.22 -15.62 -9.13
C ILE A 4 4.02 -15.42 -7.64
N ASP A 5 4.50 -14.30 -7.10
CA ASP A 5 4.16 -13.87 -5.74
C ASP A 5 2.88 -13.03 -5.76
N ALA A 6 1.80 -13.56 -5.18
CA ALA A 6 0.50 -12.92 -5.20
C ALA A 6 0.33 -11.82 -4.13
N HIS A 7 1.35 -11.54 -3.31
CA HIS A 7 1.23 -10.58 -2.21
C HIS A 7 2.57 -9.95 -1.80
N LEU A 8 2.98 -8.88 -2.52
CA LEU A 8 4.12 -8.06 -2.13
C LEU A 8 3.72 -6.61 -1.84
N HIS A 9 4.46 -5.95 -0.97
CA HIS A 9 4.39 -4.49 -0.82
C HIS A 9 5.66 -3.87 -1.41
N LEU A 10 5.57 -2.63 -1.91
CA LEU A 10 6.77 -1.88 -2.27
C LEU A 10 7.66 -1.76 -1.02
N PRO A 11 8.96 -2.08 -1.12
CA PRO A 11 9.88 -1.99 0.00
C PRO A 11 9.99 -0.53 0.42
N ARG A 12 9.95 -0.25 1.72
CA ARG A 12 10.08 1.11 2.26
C ARG A 12 11.38 1.25 3.05
N PRO A 13 12.46 1.75 2.44
CA PRO A 13 13.68 2.06 3.16
C PRO A 13 13.43 3.04 4.31
N TRP A 14 14.10 2.85 5.44
CA TRP A 14 13.95 3.68 6.64
C TRP A 14 14.74 4.99 6.55
N SER A 15 15.57 5.13 5.53
CA SER A 15 16.40 6.30 5.25
C SER A 15 15.54 7.49 4.83
N GLN A 16 15.86 8.69 5.31
CA GLN A 16 15.25 9.91 4.78
C GLN A 16 15.60 10.09 3.31
N TRP A 17 14.59 10.22 2.45
CA TRP A 17 14.76 10.45 1.02
C TRP A 17 14.69 11.93 0.69
N LYS A 18 15.66 12.44 -0.07
CA LYS A 18 15.78 13.89 -0.39
C LYS A 18 15.66 14.19 -1.89
N HIS A 19 15.43 13.18 -2.72
CA HIS A 19 15.47 13.30 -4.19
C HIS A 19 14.08 13.34 -4.84
N GLY A 20 13.03 13.55 -4.06
CA GLY A 20 11.64 13.63 -4.53
C GLY A 20 10.97 12.26 -4.72
N ASP A 21 9.64 12.29 -4.83
CA ASP A 21 8.78 11.09 -4.81
C ASP A 21 9.00 10.19 -6.04
N GLU A 22 9.21 10.77 -7.22
CA GLU A 22 9.44 9.99 -8.45
C GLU A 22 10.71 9.15 -8.36
N ALA A 23 11.83 9.75 -7.96
CA ALA A 23 13.08 9.03 -7.76
C ALA A 23 12.98 7.99 -6.63
N PHE A 24 12.15 8.25 -5.61
CA PHE A 24 11.91 7.28 -4.54
C PHE A 24 11.10 6.07 -5.05
N LEU A 25 10.07 6.32 -5.85
CA LEU A 25 9.28 5.27 -6.47
C LEU A 25 10.14 4.39 -7.38
N ASP A 26 11.03 4.99 -8.17
CA ASP A 26 11.95 4.25 -9.04
C ASP A 26 12.86 3.36 -8.20
N LEU A 27 13.47 3.90 -7.15
CA LEU A 27 14.30 3.11 -6.23
C LEU A 27 13.52 1.94 -5.62
N GLN A 28 12.32 2.18 -5.08
CA GLN A 28 11.52 1.12 -4.46
C GLN A 28 11.14 0.03 -5.47
N THR A 29 10.82 0.43 -6.70
CA THR A 29 10.46 -0.50 -7.78
C THR A 29 11.66 -1.38 -8.16
N GLU A 30 12.83 -0.78 -8.38
CA GLU A 30 14.05 -1.52 -8.70
C GLU A 30 14.51 -2.42 -7.56
N LEU A 31 14.36 -1.99 -6.30
CA LEU A 31 14.64 -2.84 -5.14
C LEU A 31 13.72 -4.06 -5.10
N LEU A 32 12.43 -3.88 -5.36
CA LEU A 32 11.47 -4.98 -5.43
C LEU A 32 11.84 -5.97 -6.55
N LEU A 33 12.12 -5.47 -7.76
CA LEU A 33 12.50 -6.30 -8.90
C LEU A 33 13.79 -7.07 -8.63
N GLY A 34 14.80 -6.43 -8.04
CA GLY A 34 16.03 -7.09 -7.64
C GLY A 34 15.80 -8.18 -6.58
N GLN A 35 14.87 -7.96 -5.64
CA GLN A 35 14.47 -8.99 -4.68
C GLN A 35 13.74 -10.15 -5.35
N MET A 36 12.85 -9.87 -6.30
CA MET A 36 12.17 -10.90 -7.10
C MET A 36 13.17 -11.73 -7.90
N ASP A 37 14.10 -11.09 -8.60
CA ASP A 37 15.14 -11.77 -9.40
C ASP A 37 16.03 -12.65 -8.52
N ALA A 38 16.44 -12.16 -7.34
CA ALA A 38 17.23 -12.92 -6.38
C ALA A 38 16.49 -14.14 -5.81
N ALA A 39 15.16 -14.05 -5.68
CA ALA A 39 14.30 -15.13 -5.20
C ALA A 39 13.82 -16.09 -6.32
N GLY A 40 14.06 -15.75 -7.59
CA GLY A 40 13.54 -16.49 -8.74
C GLY A 40 12.03 -16.31 -8.94
N VAL A 41 11.48 -15.14 -8.57
CA VAL A 41 10.08 -14.76 -8.79
C VAL A 41 9.94 -14.04 -10.13
N ASP A 42 9.15 -14.62 -11.03
CA ASP A 42 8.96 -14.13 -12.39
C ASP A 42 7.99 -12.96 -12.45
N ALA A 43 6.93 -12.95 -11.62
CA ALA A 43 5.98 -11.84 -11.55
C ALA A 43 5.39 -11.66 -10.15
N ALA A 44 4.85 -10.47 -9.87
CA ALA A 44 4.25 -10.19 -8.57
C ALA A 44 2.99 -9.32 -8.64
N VAL A 45 2.09 -9.53 -7.69
CA VAL A 45 0.98 -8.64 -7.40
C VAL A 45 1.35 -7.74 -6.22
N ILE A 46 1.56 -6.45 -6.50
CA ILE A 46 1.84 -5.46 -5.47
C ILE A 46 0.55 -4.94 -4.85
N ILE A 47 0.54 -4.92 -3.53
CA ILE A 47 -0.58 -4.54 -2.70
C ILE A 47 -0.38 -3.08 -2.28
N SER A 48 -1.28 -2.21 -2.69
CA SER A 48 -1.23 -0.82 -2.22
C SER A 48 -1.51 -0.73 -0.71
N ASP A 49 -0.91 0.26 -0.09
CA ASP A 49 -1.07 0.61 1.30
C ASP A 49 -1.03 2.15 1.45
N PRO A 50 -2.04 2.79 2.04
CA PRO A 50 -2.10 4.25 2.12
C PRO A 50 -0.90 4.91 2.81
N HIS A 51 -0.20 4.20 3.69
CA HIS A 51 0.91 4.74 4.46
C HIS A 51 2.27 4.35 3.87
N ALA A 52 2.39 3.13 3.33
CA ALA A 52 3.66 2.61 2.83
C ALA A 52 3.83 2.72 1.31
N ALA A 53 2.76 2.42 0.55
CA ALA A 53 2.78 2.28 -0.91
C ALA A 53 1.45 2.76 -1.50
N PRO A 54 1.23 4.08 -1.62
CA PRO A 54 -0.04 4.63 -2.07
C PRO A 54 -0.46 4.10 -3.45
N ALA A 55 -1.78 4.05 -3.72
CA ALA A 55 -2.33 3.48 -4.95
C ALA A 55 -1.64 4.00 -6.24
N HIS A 56 -1.39 5.32 -6.32
CA HIS A 56 -0.76 5.93 -7.50
C HIS A 56 0.70 5.48 -7.71
N TRP A 57 1.42 5.12 -6.63
CA TRP A 57 2.77 4.54 -6.72
C TRP A 57 2.72 3.11 -7.26
N CYS A 58 1.81 2.29 -6.76
CA CYS A 58 1.62 0.93 -7.26
C CYS A 58 1.21 0.93 -8.74
N THR A 59 0.26 1.78 -9.15
CA THR A 59 -0.12 1.87 -10.57
C THR A 59 1.03 2.34 -11.46
N ALA A 60 1.88 3.23 -10.96
CA ALA A 60 3.04 3.71 -11.71
C ALA A 60 4.14 2.64 -11.85
N ALA A 61 4.42 1.87 -10.80
CA ALA A 61 5.33 0.72 -10.87
C ALA A 61 4.82 -0.34 -11.85
N THR A 62 3.54 -0.69 -11.77
CA THR A 62 2.87 -1.60 -12.71
C THR A 62 2.91 -1.10 -14.15
N ALA A 63 2.69 0.20 -14.39
CA ALA A 63 2.76 0.76 -15.74
C ALA A 63 4.18 0.69 -16.35
N ARG A 64 5.22 0.75 -15.52
CA ARG A 64 6.62 0.66 -15.98
C ARG A 64 7.09 -0.76 -16.24
N HIS A 65 6.55 -1.74 -15.51
CA HIS A 65 6.92 -3.16 -15.63
C HIS A 65 5.68 -4.05 -15.79
N PRO A 66 4.87 -3.85 -16.84
CA PRO A 66 3.56 -4.52 -16.99
C PRO A 66 3.66 -6.02 -17.23
N ASP A 67 4.85 -6.53 -17.57
CA ASP A 67 5.18 -7.95 -17.74
C ASP A 67 5.60 -8.62 -16.43
N ARG A 68 6.08 -7.84 -15.44
CA ARG A 68 6.56 -8.34 -14.15
C ARG A 68 5.61 -8.03 -13.00
N LEU A 69 4.85 -6.94 -13.10
CA LEU A 69 4.08 -6.40 -11.98
C LEU A 69 2.63 -6.18 -12.37
N ALA A 70 1.74 -6.55 -11.45
CA ALA A 70 0.34 -6.16 -11.41
C ALA A 70 0.00 -5.64 -10.01
N THR A 71 -1.16 -5.02 -9.81
CA THR A 71 -1.51 -4.44 -8.51
C THR A 71 -2.96 -4.67 -8.08
N VAL A 72 -3.18 -4.64 -6.76
CA VAL A 72 -4.51 -4.47 -6.17
C VAL A 72 -4.57 -3.20 -5.32
N LEU A 73 -5.70 -2.51 -5.41
CA LEU A 73 -5.87 -1.18 -4.82
C LEU A 73 -6.68 -1.24 -3.52
N VAL A 74 -6.25 -0.49 -2.51
CA VAL A 74 -7.02 -0.21 -1.30
C VAL A 74 -7.84 1.04 -1.55
N TYR A 75 -9.14 0.95 -1.29
CA TYR A 75 -10.07 2.07 -1.30
C TYR A 75 -10.78 2.17 0.04
N ASP A 76 -11.28 3.36 0.35
CA ASP A 76 -12.25 3.54 1.43
C ASP A 76 -13.59 2.96 0.97
N GLU A 77 -13.97 1.81 1.54
CA GLU A 77 -15.20 1.11 1.18
C GLU A 77 -16.47 1.87 1.59
N THR A 78 -16.34 2.91 2.41
CA THR A 78 -17.45 3.76 2.88
C THR A 78 -17.62 5.04 2.07
N ALA A 79 -16.71 5.31 1.13
CA ALA A 79 -16.78 6.48 0.28
C ALA A 79 -18.08 6.49 -0.54
N PRO A 80 -18.80 7.63 -0.64
CA PRO A 80 -20.09 7.69 -1.34
C PRO A 80 -19.96 7.41 -2.84
N ASP A 81 -18.77 7.60 -3.41
CA ASP A 81 -18.41 7.41 -4.81
C ASP A 81 -17.61 6.11 -5.06
N ILE A 82 -17.57 5.18 -4.11
CA ILE A 82 -16.79 3.91 -4.22
C ILE A 82 -17.08 3.13 -5.50
N THR A 83 -18.33 3.13 -5.96
CA THR A 83 -18.73 2.45 -7.21
C THR A 83 -18.01 3.04 -8.42
N ASP A 84 -17.88 4.37 -8.49
CA ASP A 84 -17.19 5.06 -9.58
C ASP A 84 -15.68 4.85 -9.49
N GLN A 85 -15.12 4.84 -8.27
CA GLN A 85 -13.71 4.55 -8.04
C GLN A 85 -13.35 3.13 -8.52
N ILE A 86 -14.17 2.13 -8.19
CA ILE A 86 -13.98 0.74 -8.67
C ILE A 86 -14.15 0.66 -10.19
N ALA A 87 -15.14 1.35 -10.76
CA ALA A 87 -15.35 1.36 -12.20
C ALA A 87 -14.16 2.00 -12.96
N SER A 88 -13.51 3.00 -12.36
CA SER A 88 -12.28 3.60 -12.88
C SER A 88 -11.08 2.66 -12.74
N ALA A 89 -10.90 2.04 -11.56
CA ALA A 89 -9.83 1.09 -11.28
C ALA A 89 -9.83 -0.08 -12.28
N ARG A 90 -11.01 -0.63 -12.57
CA ARG A 90 -11.18 -1.74 -13.53
C ARG A 90 -10.70 -1.41 -14.96
N LYS A 91 -10.65 -0.13 -15.33
CA LYS A 91 -10.17 0.32 -16.65
C LYS A 91 -8.66 0.57 -16.67
N THR A 92 -8.00 0.56 -15.52
CA THR A 92 -6.57 0.86 -15.40
C THR A 92 -5.75 -0.41 -15.69
N PRO A 93 -4.89 -0.41 -16.73
CA PRO A 93 -4.05 -1.56 -17.04
C PRO A 93 -3.22 -2.03 -15.84
N GLY A 94 -3.17 -3.34 -15.63
CA GLY A 94 -2.41 -3.96 -14.56
C GLY A 94 -3.04 -3.86 -13.16
N VAL A 95 -4.19 -3.20 -12.99
CA VAL A 95 -5.01 -3.31 -11.78
C VAL A 95 -5.88 -4.56 -11.88
N LEU A 96 -5.62 -5.54 -11.01
CA LEU A 96 -6.30 -6.85 -11.03
C LEU A 96 -7.41 -6.99 -10.00
N GLY A 97 -7.47 -6.10 -9.01
CA GLY A 97 -8.46 -6.22 -7.96
C GLY A 97 -8.33 -5.18 -6.85
N LEU A 98 -8.96 -5.49 -5.73
CA LEU A 98 -9.05 -4.63 -4.56
C LEU A 98 -8.52 -5.37 -3.33
N ARG A 99 -7.91 -4.63 -2.40
CA ARG A 99 -7.58 -5.12 -1.05
C ARG A 99 -8.60 -4.59 -0.06
N ILE A 100 -9.21 -5.51 0.69
CA ILE A 100 -10.06 -5.20 1.83
C ILE A 100 -9.30 -5.59 3.09
N THR A 101 -9.11 -4.64 4.00
CA THR A 101 -8.49 -4.92 5.30
C THR A 101 -9.58 -5.33 6.27
N THR A 102 -9.55 -6.58 6.71
CA THR A 102 -10.46 -7.07 7.74
C THR A 102 -9.85 -6.82 9.12
N ALA A 103 -10.68 -6.38 10.08
CA ALA A 103 -10.28 -6.23 11.47
C ALA A 103 -11.23 -7.03 12.38
N TRP A 104 -10.68 -7.78 13.32
CA TRP A 104 -11.44 -8.51 14.33
C TRP A 104 -10.82 -8.36 15.74
N PRO A 105 -11.60 -7.97 16.77
CA PRO A 105 -12.98 -7.47 16.66
C PRO A 105 -13.01 -6.20 15.79
N ARG A 106 -14.16 -5.92 15.16
CA ARG A 106 -14.33 -4.66 14.41
C ARG A 106 -13.93 -3.54 15.35
N ALA A 107 -12.98 -2.70 14.95
CA ALA A 107 -12.72 -1.46 15.66
C ALA A 107 -14.05 -0.71 15.71
N THR A 108 -14.68 -0.65 16.88
CA THR A 108 -15.88 0.14 17.04
C THR A 108 -15.46 1.58 16.76
N SER A 109 -16.02 2.17 15.72
CA SER A 109 -15.87 3.58 15.39
C SER A 109 -16.58 4.44 16.46
N SER A 110 -16.08 4.38 17.69
CA SER A 110 -16.52 5.20 18.83
C SER A 110 -15.65 5.04 20.09
N VAL A 111 -14.32 5.00 19.96
CA VAL A 111 -13.42 5.23 21.12
C VAL A 111 -12.35 6.29 20.81
N CYS A 112 -12.78 7.43 20.26
CA CYS A 112 -12.14 8.74 20.51
C CYS A 112 -13.04 9.88 20.00
N GLY A 113 -14.29 9.93 20.48
CA GLY A 113 -15.27 10.90 20.00
C GLY A 113 -16.34 11.20 21.04
N ARG A 114 -15.92 11.64 22.24
CA ARG A 114 -16.67 12.27 23.37
C ARG A 114 -16.33 11.68 24.75
N ALA A 115 -15.12 11.90 25.24
CA ALA A 115 -14.84 11.88 26.68
C ALA A 115 -13.81 12.97 27.02
N PRO A 116 -13.91 13.65 28.17
CA PRO A 116 -13.01 14.73 28.54
C PRO A 116 -11.56 14.23 28.67
N THR A 117 -10.64 15.16 28.45
CA THR A 117 -9.21 15.07 28.09
C THR A 117 -8.26 14.21 28.94
N THR A 118 -8.72 13.27 29.77
CA THR A 118 -7.84 12.54 30.71
C THR A 118 -7.95 11.01 30.68
N ALA A 119 -8.68 10.40 29.75
CA ALA A 119 -8.88 8.93 29.72
C ALA A 119 -8.34 8.21 28.47
N CYS A 120 -7.53 8.86 27.63
CA CYS A 120 -6.89 8.24 26.47
C CYS A 120 -5.40 7.99 26.72
N SER A 121 -5.06 7.37 27.85
CA SER A 121 -3.69 7.00 28.21
C SER A 121 -3.64 5.52 28.60
N ALA A 122 -3.91 4.62 27.66
CA ALA A 122 -3.48 3.22 27.70
C ALA A 122 -3.86 2.51 26.39
N GLN A 123 -3.12 2.78 25.31
CA GLN A 123 -2.83 1.70 24.36
C GLN A 123 -1.37 1.32 24.55
N PRO A 124 -1.05 0.05 24.87
CA PRO A 124 0.31 -0.40 24.88
C PRO A 124 0.79 -0.48 23.43
N ASN A 125 1.63 0.48 23.06
CA ASN A 125 2.75 0.30 22.15
C ASN A 125 2.39 -0.17 20.72
N ASN A 126 1.88 0.73 19.88
CA ASN A 126 2.29 0.69 18.47
C ASN A 126 2.91 2.04 18.14
N THR A 127 4.23 2.03 18.06
CA THR A 127 5.13 3.17 18.02
C THR A 127 4.68 4.21 17.00
N ALA A 128 4.38 5.40 17.51
CA ALA A 128 4.53 6.64 16.78
C ALA A 128 5.82 6.60 15.97
N TYR A 129 5.74 6.80 14.65
CA TYR A 129 6.88 7.23 13.86
C TYR A 129 7.27 8.62 14.40
N PRO A 130 8.42 8.77 15.09
CA PRO A 130 8.89 10.09 15.47
C PRO A 130 9.66 10.70 14.29
N TYR A 131 9.81 12.03 14.34
CA TYR A 131 10.64 12.88 13.47
C TYR A 131 9.94 13.53 12.28
N ALA A 132 9.06 14.49 12.61
CA ALA A 132 9.09 15.79 11.98
C ALA A 132 9.95 16.74 12.84
N SER A 133 11.21 16.96 12.48
CA SER A 133 12.01 18.18 12.72
C SER A 133 13.21 18.17 11.78
#